data_AF-A0AAE8ZSZ1-F1
#
_entry.id   AF-A0AAE8ZSZ1-F1
#
_cell.length_a   1.000
_cell.length_b   1.000
_cell.length_c   1.000
_cell.angle_alpha   90.00
_cell.angle_beta   90.00
_cell.angle_gamma   90.00
#
_symmetry.space_group_name_H-M   'P 1'
#
loop_
_entity.id
_entity.type
_entity.pdbx_description
1 polymer ?
#
loop_
_entity_poly.entity_id
_entity_poly.type
_entity_poly.pdbx_seq_one_letter_code
_entity_poly.pdbx_strand_id
1 'polypeptide(L)'
;MQQSTFSDNYLTNYAGYTWDQDQPNRDTVGVWQNCIQVWIRNAAKFPNNVNETLANGNVDDAVCEESYYASYQMRGFACGKVAHTPESPINCKLFDVSKVFEVEKLESSSGLLVAFKAINSGNTCPIGDNPPTFGNSKNQGTASNQIANYTYDIDYSVGDTWQLSYTAIPVCPSGWTQFTRPSTNGCIQVIGGPDVTYTQSEALTNCENLGSTLTGLETIDERDFVANTGIALLGQDYPEYAGFWVSGTRKPECYTDGWEGYSYCTGTSLQQFDFTDGYLTNYAGFTWDWQQPDRNLNGPWANCIQIWIRNQAKFPQYYYTLFANGNADDAVCDVVDYQNYHLRGFACGKIPEVPMGAI
;
A
#
# COMPACT_ATOMS: atom_id res chain seq x y z
N MET A 1 26.26 -16.41 -9.67
CA MET A 1 27.03 -15.14 -9.68
C MET A 1 28.48 -15.31 -10.16
N GLN A 2 29.26 -16.29 -9.66
CA GLN A 2 30.64 -16.54 -10.15
C GLN A 2 30.76 -16.95 -11.64
N GLN A 3 29.64 -17.15 -12.33
CA GLN A 3 29.57 -17.54 -13.74
C GLN A 3 29.48 -16.35 -14.71
N SER A 4 29.38 -15.12 -14.19
CA SER A 4 29.20 -13.90 -14.98
C SER A 4 30.42 -12.98 -14.83
N THR A 5 30.76 -12.26 -15.91
CA THR A 5 31.76 -11.19 -15.85
C THR A 5 31.04 -9.86 -15.64
N PHE A 6 31.49 -9.06 -14.67
CA PHE A 6 30.87 -7.77 -14.35
C PHE A 6 31.70 -6.64 -14.93
N SER A 7 31.04 -5.66 -15.54
CA SER A 7 31.69 -4.42 -15.98
C SER A 7 32.10 -3.53 -14.80
N ASP A 8 31.46 -3.71 -13.64
CA ASP A 8 31.86 -3.10 -12.37
C ASP A 8 33.01 -3.91 -11.74
N ASN A 9 34.24 -3.45 -12.00
CA ASN A 9 35.46 -4.05 -11.47
C ASN A 9 35.66 -3.83 -9.96
N TYR A 10 34.76 -3.12 -9.28
CA TYR A 10 34.84 -2.83 -7.85
C TYR A 10 33.94 -3.71 -6.98
N LEU A 11 33.15 -4.60 -7.60
CA LEU A 11 32.37 -5.60 -6.88
C LEU A 11 33.28 -6.52 -6.07
N THR A 12 33.19 -6.44 -4.74
CA THR A 12 33.93 -7.31 -3.80
C THR A 12 33.11 -8.52 -3.35
N ASN A 13 31.79 -8.46 -3.51
CA ASN A 13 30.86 -9.55 -3.26
C ASN A 13 29.61 -9.40 -4.14
N TYR A 14 28.71 -10.39 -4.06
CA TYR A 14 27.50 -10.45 -4.87
C TYR A 14 26.22 -10.47 -4.02
N ALA A 15 26.27 -10.00 -2.77
CA ALA A 15 25.16 -10.10 -1.83
C ALA A 15 23.91 -9.30 -2.26
N GLY A 16 24.09 -8.29 -3.11
CA GLY A 16 22.98 -7.51 -3.69
C GLY A 16 22.27 -8.19 -4.86
N TYR A 17 22.69 -9.39 -5.28
CA TYR A 17 22.09 -10.13 -6.40
C TYR A 17 21.36 -11.36 -5.87
N THR A 18 20.03 -11.30 -5.88
CA THR A 18 19.15 -12.42 -5.55
C THR A 18 18.56 -12.96 -6.83
N TRP A 19 18.88 -14.21 -7.18
CA TRP A 19 18.29 -14.85 -8.36
C TRP A 19 16.80 -15.05 -8.16
N ASP A 20 16.07 -14.88 -9.26
CA ASP A 20 14.67 -15.23 -9.33
C ASP A 20 14.47 -16.75 -9.26
N GLN A 21 13.24 -17.20 -9.01
CA GLN A 21 12.93 -18.62 -8.94
C GLN A 21 13.43 -19.35 -10.20
N ASP A 22 14.10 -20.48 -9.98
CA ASP A 22 14.66 -21.33 -11.03
C ASP A 22 15.81 -20.69 -11.83
N GLN A 23 16.32 -19.52 -11.44
CA GLN A 23 17.43 -18.83 -12.13
C GLN A 23 18.79 -18.97 -11.41
N PRO A 24 19.93 -18.91 -12.14
CA PRO A 24 20.01 -18.89 -13.60
C PRO A 24 19.75 -20.28 -14.19
N ASN A 25 18.79 -20.41 -15.10
CA ASN A 25 18.40 -21.70 -15.69
C ASN A 25 19.16 -22.01 -16.97
N ARG A 26 19.81 -21.01 -17.58
CA ARG A 26 20.58 -21.16 -18.81
C ARG A 26 19.73 -21.83 -19.90
N ASP A 27 18.50 -21.36 -20.08
CA ASP A 27 17.50 -22.01 -20.93
C ASP A 27 18.11 -22.38 -22.29
N THR A 28 18.17 -23.68 -22.56
CA THR A 28 18.83 -24.25 -23.73
C THR A 28 17.94 -24.27 -24.97
N VAL A 29 16.68 -23.84 -24.83
CA VAL A 29 15.72 -23.75 -25.94
C VAL A 29 15.83 -22.37 -26.60
N GLY A 30 16.92 -22.13 -27.31
CA GLY A 30 17.09 -20.91 -28.12
C GLY A 30 18.45 -20.22 -28.00
N VAL A 31 18.43 -18.89 -27.93
CA VAL A 31 19.62 -18.03 -27.88
C VAL A 31 20.20 -18.04 -26.47
N TRP A 32 21.53 -18.09 -26.35
CA TRP A 32 22.21 -18.11 -25.06
C TRP A 32 21.91 -16.86 -24.21
N GLN A 33 21.41 -17.09 -23.00
CA GLN A 33 21.24 -16.09 -21.95
C GLN A 33 22.57 -15.86 -21.22
N ASN A 34 23.26 -14.77 -21.55
CA ASN A 34 24.63 -14.48 -21.06
C ASN A 34 24.74 -13.13 -20.32
N CYS A 35 23.63 -12.40 -20.20
CA CYS A 35 23.57 -11.11 -19.49
C CYS A 35 22.67 -11.23 -18.27
N ILE A 36 22.80 -10.29 -17.34
CA ILE A 36 21.95 -10.23 -16.15
C ILE A 36 20.94 -9.09 -16.33
N GLN A 37 19.66 -9.39 -16.12
CA GLN A 37 18.61 -8.39 -15.99
C GLN A 37 18.08 -8.33 -14.55
N VAL A 38 17.42 -7.24 -14.19
CA VAL A 38 16.71 -7.07 -12.91
C VAL A 38 15.22 -6.95 -13.21
N TRP A 39 14.41 -7.77 -12.57
CA TRP A 39 12.96 -7.73 -12.72
C TRP A 39 12.36 -6.51 -12.00
N ILE A 40 11.68 -5.66 -12.77
CA ILE A 40 10.83 -4.58 -12.25
C ILE A 40 9.35 -4.98 -12.43
N ARG A 41 8.73 -5.42 -11.34
CA ARG A 41 7.38 -6.01 -11.33
C ARG A 41 6.34 -5.00 -10.84
N ASN A 42 5.22 -4.93 -11.54
CA ASN A 42 4.07 -4.13 -11.10
C ASN A 42 3.22 -4.96 -10.12
N ALA A 43 3.40 -4.71 -8.82
CA ALA A 43 2.68 -5.42 -7.75
C ALA A 43 1.15 -5.35 -7.89
N ALA A 44 0.61 -4.24 -8.41
CA ALA A 44 -0.84 -4.06 -8.58
C ALA A 44 -1.44 -4.97 -9.67
N LYS A 45 -0.62 -5.46 -10.63
CA LYS A 45 -1.08 -6.39 -11.67
C LYS A 45 -0.87 -7.86 -11.32
N PHE A 46 -0.06 -8.17 -10.29
CA PHE A 46 0.29 -9.54 -9.92
C PHE A 46 0.23 -9.73 -8.38
N PRO A 47 -0.93 -9.53 -7.74
CA PRO A 47 -1.06 -9.57 -6.27
C PRO A 47 -0.76 -10.95 -5.66
N ASN A 48 -0.82 -12.03 -6.45
CA ASN A 48 -0.62 -13.40 -5.98
C ASN A 48 0.80 -13.96 -6.23
N ASN A 49 1.71 -13.20 -6.85
CA ASN A 49 3.08 -13.66 -7.18
C ASN A 49 4.15 -13.16 -6.17
N VAL A 50 3.74 -12.77 -4.97
CA VAL A 50 4.65 -12.28 -3.90
C VAL A 50 5.12 -13.37 -2.95
N ASN A 51 5.33 -14.60 -3.43
CA ASN A 51 6.27 -15.49 -2.73
C ASN A 51 7.67 -14.88 -2.87
N GLU A 52 8.52 -14.99 -1.83
CA GLU A 52 9.89 -14.43 -1.80
C GLU A 52 10.73 -14.80 -3.04
N THR A 53 10.36 -15.87 -3.74
CA THR A 53 11.00 -16.40 -4.93
C THR A 53 10.75 -15.62 -6.22
N LEU A 54 9.72 -14.76 -6.30
CA LEU A 54 9.40 -13.90 -7.45
C LEU A 54 9.37 -12.41 -7.09
N ALA A 55 10.18 -12.01 -6.10
CA ALA A 55 10.22 -10.65 -5.58
C ALA A 55 10.67 -9.61 -6.63
N ASN A 56 10.15 -8.39 -6.52
CA ASN A 56 10.63 -7.26 -7.30
C ASN A 56 12.12 -6.99 -6.98
N GLY A 57 12.96 -6.79 -7.99
CA GLY A 57 14.40 -6.60 -7.82
C GLY A 57 15.24 -7.88 -7.90
N ASN A 58 14.63 -9.05 -8.01
CA ASN A 58 15.35 -10.29 -8.32
C ASN A 58 15.99 -10.24 -9.71
N VAL A 59 17.08 -10.96 -9.89
CA VAL A 59 17.85 -11.02 -11.14
C VAL A 59 17.62 -12.31 -11.92
N ASP A 60 17.82 -12.21 -13.23
CA ASP A 60 17.59 -13.29 -14.20
C ASP A 60 18.67 -13.26 -15.28
N ASP A 61 19.00 -14.41 -15.86
CA ASP A 61 19.86 -14.48 -17.03
C ASP A 61 19.04 -14.22 -18.30
N ALA A 62 19.51 -13.28 -19.09
CA ALA A 62 18.81 -12.80 -20.28
C ALA A 62 19.74 -12.80 -21.49
N VAL A 63 19.15 -12.80 -22.67
CA VAL A 63 19.88 -12.60 -23.92
C VAL A 63 20.36 -11.16 -23.98
N CYS A 64 21.66 -10.94 -24.17
CA CYS A 64 22.27 -9.60 -24.10
C CYS A 64 21.72 -8.59 -25.11
N GLU A 65 21.24 -9.06 -26.26
CA GLU A 65 20.70 -8.23 -27.33
C GLU A 65 19.16 -8.11 -27.27
N GLU A 66 18.53 -8.75 -26.29
CA GLU A 66 17.08 -8.73 -26.15
C GLU A 66 16.62 -7.44 -25.47
N SER A 67 15.87 -6.64 -26.21
CA SER A 67 15.21 -5.43 -25.69
C SER A 67 13.70 -5.61 -25.51
N TYR A 68 13.13 -6.66 -26.12
CA TYR A 68 11.69 -6.87 -26.21
C TYR A 68 11.35 -8.36 -26.27
N TYR A 69 10.44 -8.79 -25.40
CA TYR A 69 9.75 -10.07 -25.45
C TYR A 69 8.24 -9.87 -25.25
N ALA A 70 7.42 -10.86 -25.60
CA ALA A 70 5.96 -10.73 -25.49
C ALA A 70 5.48 -10.51 -24.04
N SER A 71 6.23 -11.01 -23.05
CA SER A 71 5.90 -10.90 -21.62
C SER A 71 6.68 -9.82 -20.86
N TYR A 72 7.78 -9.28 -21.40
CA TYR A 72 8.59 -8.24 -20.74
C TYR A 72 9.39 -7.38 -21.72
N GLN A 73 9.85 -6.23 -21.26
CA GLN A 73 10.69 -5.32 -22.05
C GLN A 73 11.78 -4.73 -21.18
N MET A 74 12.98 -4.55 -21.76
CA MET A 74 14.06 -3.82 -21.09
C MET A 74 13.72 -2.33 -21.13
N ARG A 75 13.60 -1.70 -19.95
CA ARG A 75 13.14 -0.31 -19.82
C ARG A 75 14.20 0.66 -19.29
N GLY A 76 15.42 0.18 -18.99
CA GLY A 76 16.50 1.02 -18.49
C GLY A 76 17.74 0.21 -18.11
N PHE A 77 18.74 0.90 -17.57
CA PHE A 77 19.98 0.32 -17.05
C PHE A 77 20.46 1.12 -15.84
N ALA A 78 21.27 0.49 -14.97
CA ALA A 78 21.90 1.16 -13.83
C ALA A 78 23.37 1.48 -14.16
N CYS A 79 23.80 2.70 -13.84
CA CYS A 79 25.21 3.07 -13.83
C CYS A 79 25.68 3.33 -12.40
N GLY A 80 26.78 2.71 -11.99
CA GLY A 80 27.52 3.09 -10.80
C GLY A 80 28.76 3.90 -11.19
N LYS A 81 29.11 4.92 -10.41
CA LYS A 81 30.44 5.52 -10.41
C LYS A 81 30.98 5.39 -9.00
N VAL A 82 32.16 4.81 -8.86
CA VAL A 82 32.76 4.58 -7.54
C VAL A 82 32.97 5.91 -6.83
N ALA A 83 32.46 5.97 -5.61
CA ALA A 83 32.90 6.93 -4.63
C ALA A 83 34.34 6.52 -4.23
N HIS A 84 35.36 7.21 -4.74
CA HIS A 84 36.76 6.84 -4.53
C HIS A 84 37.21 7.14 -3.09
N THR A 85 37.28 6.11 -2.23
CA THR A 85 37.98 6.18 -0.93
C THR A 85 39.12 5.14 -0.89
N PRO A 86 40.26 5.44 -0.23
CA PRO A 86 41.32 4.47 0.05
C PRO A 86 40.92 3.36 1.05
N GLU A 87 39.84 3.53 1.81
CA GLU A 87 39.37 2.60 2.83
C GLU A 87 38.17 1.78 2.33
N SER A 88 38.26 0.45 2.50
CA SER A 88 37.21 -0.51 2.17
C SER A 88 37.10 -1.53 3.32
N PRO A 89 35.89 -1.90 3.78
CA PRO A 89 34.58 -1.53 3.24
C PRO A 89 34.16 -0.09 3.60
N ILE A 90 33.47 0.56 2.66
CA ILE A 90 32.87 1.88 2.90
C ILE A 90 31.61 1.70 3.75
N ASN A 91 31.67 2.09 5.02
CA ASN A 91 30.49 2.16 5.87
C ASN A 91 29.76 3.48 5.59
N CYS A 92 28.77 3.46 4.69
CA CYS A 92 27.95 4.64 4.41
C CYS A 92 26.92 4.88 5.50
N LYS A 93 26.83 6.11 6.01
CA LYS A 93 25.68 6.58 6.77
C LYS A 93 24.61 7.04 5.79
N LEU A 94 23.44 6.40 5.81
CA LEU A 94 22.28 6.85 5.04
C LEU A 94 21.63 8.04 5.75
N PHE A 95 21.22 9.02 4.96
CA PHE A 95 20.47 10.18 5.43
C PHE A 95 19.11 10.22 4.74
N ASP A 96 18.06 10.43 5.53
CA ASP A 96 16.73 10.69 4.99
C ASP A 96 16.75 12.03 4.25
N VAL A 97 16.20 12.05 3.03
CA VAL A 97 16.14 13.27 2.22
C VAL A 97 15.36 14.39 2.90
N SER A 98 14.39 14.05 3.76
CA SER A 98 13.65 15.05 4.54
C SER A 98 14.49 15.76 5.59
N LYS A 99 15.68 15.24 5.94
CA LYS A 99 16.55 15.76 7.01
C LYS A 99 17.82 16.42 6.49
N VAL A 100 18.02 16.42 5.17
CA VAL A 100 19.21 17.00 4.52
C VAL A 100 18.76 18.11 3.60
N PHE A 101 19.07 19.34 4.00
CA PHE A 101 18.74 20.54 3.25
C PHE A 101 19.96 21.13 2.53
N GLU A 102 21.16 20.81 3.02
CA GLU A 102 22.39 21.38 2.52
C GLU A 102 23.55 20.35 2.61
N VAL A 103 24.40 20.31 1.59
CA VAL A 103 25.65 19.54 1.59
C VAL A 103 26.77 20.43 1.06
N GLU A 104 27.80 20.66 1.88
CA GLU A 104 29.01 21.40 1.49
C GLU A 104 30.07 20.44 0.92
N LYS A 105 30.66 20.83 -0.20
CA LYS A 105 31.80 20.13 -0.79
C LYS A 105 33.08 20.58 -0.11
N LEU A 106 33.74 19.64 0.55
CA LEU A 106 35.01 19.89 1.22
C LEU A 106 36.20 19.67 0.30
N GLU A 107 37.36 20.17 0.74
CA GLU A 107 38.64 19.85 0.14
C GLU A 107 38.90 18.34 0.11
N SER A 108 39.53 17.87 -0.96
CA SER A 108 39.83 16.44 -1.17
C SER A 108 40.67 15.82 -0.04
N SER A 109 41.44 16.64 0.68
CA SER A 109 42.24 16.24 1.85
C SER A 109 41.40 15.78 3.05
N SER A 110 40.10 16.12 3.10
CA SER A 110 39.18 15.66 4.13
C SER A 110 38.90 14.15 4.07
N GLY A 111 39.05 13.54 2.89
CA GLY A 111 38.76 12.11 2.66
C GLY A 111 37.29 11.73 2.81
N LEU A 112 36.38 12.69 3.04
CA LEU A 112 34.95 12.44 3.20
C LEU A 112 34.27 12.33 1.85
N LEU A 113 33.42 11.32 1.69
CA LEU A 113 32.64 11.12 0.48
C LEU A 113 31.15 11.19 0.76
N VAL A 114 30.41 11.68 -0.23
CA VAL A 114 28.95 11.68 -0.27
C VAL A 114 28.51 11.12 -1.62
N ALA A 115 27.40 10.37 -1.61
CA ALA A 115 26.77 9.87 -2.82
C ALA A 115 25.31 10.30 -2.85
N PHE A 116 24.84 10.70 -4.02
CA PHE A 116 23.46 11.07 -4.26
C PHE A 116 22.86 10.10 -5.28
N LYS A 117 21.67 9.59 -4.99
CA LYS A 117 20.86 8.95 -6.01
C LYS A 117 20.30 10.05 -6.91
N ALA A 118 20.38 9.89 -8.22
CA ALA A 118 19.84 10.83 -9.18
C ALA A 118 19.16 10.10 -10.33
N ILE A 119 18.08 10.68 -10.85
CA ILE A 119 17.37 10.20 -12.03
C ILE A 119 18.01 10.87 -13.25
N ASN A 120 18.42 10.05 -14.20
CA ASN A 120 18.90 10.51 -15.48
C ASN A 120 17.92 10.07 -16.57
N SER A 121 17.42 11.03 -17.35
CA SER A 121 16.51 10.78 -18.48
C SER A 121 17.26 10.41 -19.78
N GLY A 122 18.59 10.49 -19.79
CA GLY A 122 19.43 10.12 -20.91
C GLY A 122 19.76 8.62 -20.97
N ASN A 123 20.11 8.15 -22.17
CA ASN A 123 20.54 6.77 -22.43
C ASN A 123 22.03 6.53 -22.14
N THR A 124 22.70 7.47 -21.47
CA THR A 124 24.12 7.36 -21.06
C THR A 124 24.29 7.93 -19.66
N CYS A 125 25.26 7.44 -18.88
CA CYS A 125 25.53 8.00 -17.55
C CYS A 125 25.93 9.50 -17.67
N PRO A 126 25.56 10.37 -16.71
CA PRO A 126 25.90 11.79 -16.77
C PRO A 126 27.42 11.99 -16.81
N ILE A 127 27.89 12.87 -17.70
CA ILE A 127 29.30 13.23 -17.83
C ILE A 127 29.42 14.73 -17.51
N GLY A 128 30.36 15.10 -16.65
CA GLY A 128 30.59 16.49 -16.29
C GLY A 128 31.36 16.62 -14.98
N ASP A 129 31.84 17.84 -14.74
CA ASP A 129 32.49 18.22 -13.49
C ASP A 129 31.45 18.49 -12.40
N ASN A 130 31.88 18.47 -11.14
CA ASN A 130 31.02 18.78 -9.98
C ASN A 130 29.77 17.86 -9.83
N PRO A 131 29.95 16.54 -9.68
CA PRO A 131 28.85 15.67 -9.25
C PRO A 131 28.31 16.13 -7.88
N PRO A 132 27.01 15.99 -7.58
CA PRO A 132 26.00 15.26 -8.35
C PRO A 132 25.29 16.07 -9.44
N THR A 133 25.61 17.36 -9.62
CA THR A 133 24.91 18.27 -10.56
C THR A 133 25.50 18.30 -11.96
N PHE A 134 26.67 17.68 -12.17
CA PHE A 134 27.34 17.45 -13.47
C PHE A 134 27.32 18.70 -14.38
N GLY A 135 28.12 19.71 -14.03
CA GLY A 135 28.17 21.00 -14.71
C GLY A 135 27.28 22.06 -14.06
N ASN A 136 27.10 22.00 -12.74
CA ASN A 136 26.32 22.96 -11.94
C ASN A 136 24.84 23.08 -12.38
N SER A 137 24.31 22.03 -13.03
CA SER A 137 22.91 21.97 -13.45
C SER A 137 22.05 21.33 -12.37
N LYS A 138 20.77 21.68 -12.31
CA LYS A 138 19.82 21.05 -11.39
C LYS A 138 19.76 19.54 -11.66
N ASN A 139 19.83 18.72 -10.60
CA ASN A 139 19.61 17.29 -10.69
C ASN A 139 18.43 16.87 -9.81
N GLN A 140 17.80 15.74 -10.12
CA GLN A 140 16.61 15.27 -9.42
C GLN A 140 16.77 13.83 -8.98
N GLY A 141 16.04 13.42 -7.95
CA GLY A 141 16.03 12.04 -7.49
C GLY A 141 14.74 11.66 -6.81
N THR A 142 14.62 10.36 -6.52
CA THR A 142 13.51 9.79 -5.76
C THR A 142 14.03 8.92 -4.63
N ALA A 143 13.39 9.07 -3.48
CA ALA A 143 13.61 8.25 -2.30
C ALA A 143 12.25 7.80 -1.75
N SER A 144 12.25 6.75 -0.96
CA SER A 144 11.07 6.30 -0.25
C SER A 144 11.49 5.77 1.12
N ASN A 145 10.59 5.91 2.08
CA ASN A 145 10.70 5.27 3.39
C ASN A 145 9.32 4.74 3.81
N GLN A 146 9.15 4.39 5.08
CA GLN A 146 7.91 3.81 5.59
C GLN A 146 6.75 4.82 5.71
N ILE A 147 7.00 6.13 5.54
CA ILE A 147 6.00 7.19 5.78
C ILE A 147 5.70 8.02 4.53
N ALA A 148 6.63 8.11 3.58
CA ALA A 148 6.39 8.84 2.33
C ALA A 148 7.27 8.36 1.18
N ASN A 149 6.78 8.64 -0.03
CA ASN A 149 7.63 8.75 -1.22
C ASN A 149 8.09 10.20 -1.37
N TYR A 150 9.34 10.39 -1.76
CA TYR A 150 9.93 11.71 -1.92
C TYR A 150 10.44 11.87 -3.35
N THR A 151 10.11 13.01 -3.95
CA THR A 151 10.87 13.56 -5.07
C THR A 151 11.73 14.68 -4.52
N TYR A 152 13.00 14.73 -4.90
CA TYR A 152 13.90 15.77 -4.44
C TYR A 152 14.73 16.35 -5.57
N ASP A 153 15.14 17.59 -5.36
CA ASP A 153 15.95 18.39 -6.23
C ASP A 153 17.28 18.70 -5.54
N ILE A 154 18.36 18.66 -6.32
CA ILE A 154 19.71 19.02 -5.90
C ILE A 154 20.16 20.19 -6.79
N ASP A 155 20.33 21.35 -6.16
CA ASP A 155 20.71 22.59 -6.83
C ASP A 155 22.09 23.02 -6.36
N TYR A 156 23.02 23.26 -7.31
CA TYR A 156 24.33 23.81 -6.96
C TYR A 156 24.18 25.30 -6.64
N SER A 157 24.51 25.67 -5.41
CA SER A 157 24.48 27.03 -4.90
C SER A 157 25.88 27.64 -4.85
N VAL A 158 25.97 28.91 -4.48
CA VAL A 158 27.26 29.61 -4.30
C VAL A 158 28.09 28.98 -3.18
N GLY A 159 29.42 28.96 -3.34
CA GLY A 159 30.33 28.55 -2.27
C GLY A 159 30.52 27.03 -2.12
N ASP A 160 30.52 26.27 -3.22
CA ASP A 160 30.77 24.81 -3.19
C ASP A 160 29.70 24.01 -2.41
N THR A 161 28.49 24.55 -2.31
CA THR A 161 27.37 23.96 -1.56
C THR A 161 26.24 23.51 -2.47
N TRP A 162 25.69 22.32 -2.23
CA TRP A 162 24.44 21.86 -2.83
C TRP A 162 23.27 22.07 -1.88
N GLN A 163 22.21 22.71 -2.37
CA GLN A 163 20.94 22.85 -1.68
C GLN A 163 20.00 21.73 -2.11
N LEU A 164 19.30 21.14 -1.14
CA LEU A 164 18.36 20.06 -1.36
C LEU A 164 16.96 20.53 -0.98
N SER A 165 16.00 20.26 -1.86
CA SER A 165 14.57 20.46 -1.57
C SER A 165 13.81 19.20 -1.96
N TYR A 166 12.67 18.95 -1.32
CA TYR A 166 11.86 17.78 -1.61
C TYR A 166 10.37 18.07 -1.53
N THR A 167 9.62 17.20 -2.18
CA THR A 167 8.18 17.06 -2.05
C THR A 167 7.90 15.68 -1.47
N ALA A 168 7.18 15.62 -0.35
CA ALA A 168 6.74 14.38 0.26
C ALA A 168 5.34 14.02 -0.22
N ILE A 169 5.17 12.78 -0.66
CA ILE A 169 3.90 12.16 -1.02
C ILE A 169 3.61 11.13 0.07
N PRO A 170 2.71 11.41 1.02
CA PRO A 170 2.40 10.50 2.13
C PRO A 170 1.97 9.13 1.59
N VAL A 171 2.44 8.07 2.25
CA VAL A 171 2.00 6.69 1.97
C VAL A 171 1.38 6.08 3.22
N CYS A 172 0.57 5.04 3.04
CA CYS A 172 0.00 4.35 4.18
C CYS A 172 1.08 3.70 5.04
N PRO A 173 0.96 3.75 6.38
CA PRO A 173 1.89 3.09 7.29
C PRO A 173 1.95 1.57 7.04
N SER A 174 3.02 0.93 7.49
CA SER A 174 3.12 -0.53 7.45
C SER A 174 1.91 -1.20 8.11
N GLY A 175 1.35 -2.22 7.46
CA GLY A 175 0.13 -2.91 7.90
C GLY A 175 -1.19 -2.29 7.42
N TRP A 176 -1.13 -1.15 6.71
CA TRP A 176 -2.29 -0.49 6.12
C TRP A 176 -2.26 -0.59 4.60
N THR A 177 -3.41 -0.89 3.99
CA THR A 177 -3.56 -0.93 2.54
C THR A 177 -4.02 0.42 2.02
N GLN A 178 -3.33 0.94 0.99
CA GLN A 178 -3.67 2.22 0.37
C GLN A 178 -4.69 2.06 -0.74
N PHE A 179 -5.67 2.96 -0.76
CA PHE A 179 -6.66 3.15 -1.80
C PHE A 179 -6.64 4.58 -2.31
N THR A 180 -6.87 4.77 -3.60
CA THR A 180 -7.01 6.10 -4.20
C THR A 180 -8.48 6.49 -4.19
N ARG A 181 -8.84 7.53 -3.43
CA ARG A 181 -10.17 8.13 -3.40
C ARG A 181 -10.19 9.42 -4.25
N PRO A 182 -11.35 9.91 -4.70
CA PRO A 182 -11.43 11.17 -5.45
C PRO A 182 -10.94 12.38 -4.64
N SER A 183 -11.14 12.38 -3.32
CA SER A 183 -10.76 13.48 -2.42
C SER A 183 -9.32 13.40 -1.92
N THR A 184 -8.80 12.19 -1.70
CA THR A 184 -7.46 11.93 -1.11
C THR A 184 -7.07 10.45 -1.27
N ASN A 185 -5.91 10.02 -0.79
CA ASN A 185 -5.66 8.59 -0.58
C ASN A 185 -6.24 8.16 0.78
N GLY A 186 -6.80 6.96 0.86
CA GLY A 186 -7.28 6.34 2.09
C GLY A 186 -6.42 5.13 2.48
N CYS A 187 -6.20 4.93 3.77
CA CYS A 187 -5.50 3.79 4.33
C CYS A 187 -6.48 2.94 5.12
N ILE A 188 -6.62 1.67 4.77
CA ILE A 188 -7.52 0.73 5.45
C ILE A 188 -6.73 -0.39 6.13
N GLN A 189 -7.05 -0.65 7.38
CA GLN A 189 -6.57 -1.82 8.13
C GLN A 189 -7.77 -2.60 8.68
N VAL A 190 -7.75 -3.93 8.51
CA VAL A 190 -8.83 -4.82 8.96
C VAL A 190 -8.36 -5.61 10.16
N ILE A 191 -9.18 -5.65 11.21
CA ILE A 191 -8.85 -6.26 12.49
C ILE A 191 -9.99 -7.21 12.88
N GLY A 192 -9.65 -8.40 13.35
CA GLY A 192 -10.63 -9.41 13.71
C GLY A 192 -10.02 -10.80 13.87
N GLY A 193 -10.86 -11.79 14.15
CA GLY A 193 -10.45 -13.19 14.29
C GLY A 193 -11.60 -14.11 14.67
N PRO A 194 -11.41 -15.44 14.62
CA PRO A 194 -12.50 -16.41 14.81
C PRO A 194 -13.04 -16.45 16.24
N ASP A 195 -12.21 -16.12 17.24
CA ASP A 195 -12.52 -16.27 18.67
C ASP A 195 -12.72 -14.93 19.40
N VAL A 196 -12.87 -13.84 18.65
CA VAL A 196 -13.09 -12.49 19.19
C VAL A 196 -14.41 -11.93 18.74
N THR A 197 -14.94 -10.97 19.48
CA THR A 197 -16.17 -10.25 19.12
C THR A 197 -16.08 -8.80 19.58
N TYR A 198 -16.73 -7.89 18.85
CA TYR A 198 -16.70 -6.46 19.14
C TYR A 198 -18.09 -5.86 19.03
N THR A 199 -18.45 -4.99 19.97
CA THR A 199 -19.49 -3.98 19.76
C THR A 199 -18.99 -2.92 18.79
N GLN A 200 -19.90 -2.14 18.20
CA GLN A 200 -19.48 -1.05 17.32
C GLN A 200 -18.64 -0.01 18.08
N SER A 201 -19.00 0.30 19.34
CA SER A 201 -18.25 1.26 20.15
C SER A 201 -16.84 0.76 20.44
N GLU A 202 -16.66 -0.53 20.76
CA GLU A 202 -15.32 -1.10 20.95
C GLU A 202 -14.50 -1.04 19.66
N ALA A 203 -15.12 -1.35 18.52
CA ALA A 203 -14.45 -1.24 17.23
C ALA A 203 -13.99 0.19 16.93
N LEU A 204 -14.84 1.19 17.18
CA LEU A 204 -14.49 2.60 17.03
C LEU A 204 -13.32 3.00 17.95
N THR A 205 -13.39 2.66 19.25
CA THR A 205 -12.30 2.93 20.20
C THR A 205 -10.99 2.26 19.78
N ASN A 206 -11.05 1.05 19.23
CA ASN A 206 -9.84 0.40 18.70
C ASN A 206 -9.25 1.16 17.50
N CYS A 207 -10.08 1.68 16.60
CA CYS A 207 -9.60 2.52 15.51
C CYS A 207 -9.01 3.85 16.01
N GLU A 208 -9.65 4.50 16.99
CA GLU A 208 -9.15 5.74 17.60
C GLU A 208 -7.76 5.56 18.22
N ASN A 209 -7.51 4.43 18.90
CA ASN A 209 -6.20 4.08 19.44
C ASN A 209 -5.09 3.95 18.37
N LEU A 210 -5.47 3.73 17.11
CA LEU A 210 -4.55 3.66 15.96
C LEU A 210 -4.43 5.00 15.21
N GLY A 211 -4.99 6.08 15.77
CA GLY A 211 -5.08 7.39 15.13
C GLY A 211 -5.95 7.35 13.88
N SER A 212 -7.04 6.59 13.93
CA SER A 212 -7.95 6.35 12.81
C SER A 212 -9.41 6.33 13.29
N THR A 213 -10.35 6.06 12.39
CA THR A 213 -11.76 5.85 12.73
C THR A 213 -12.28 4.59 12.02
N LEU A 214 -13.52 4.17 12.25
CA LEU A 214 -14.12 3.12 11.41
C LEU A 214 -14.14 3.61 9.95
N THR A 215 -13.66 2.79 9.02
CA THR A 215 -13.58 3.20 7.60
C THR A 215 -14.96 3.21 6.97
N GLY A 216 -15.22 4.22 6.12
CA GLY A 216 -16.24 4.07 5.09
C GLY A 216 -15.72 3.27 3.90
N LEU A 217 -16.64 2.83 3.05
CA LEU A 217 -16.36 2.09 1.82
C LEU A 217 -16.81 2.94 0.62
N GLU A 218 -15.89 3.72 0.08
CA GLU A 218 -16.15 4.58 -1.07
C GLU A 218 -16.19 3.77 -2.37
N THR A 219 -15.36 2.74 -2.50
CA THR A 219 -15.29 1.92 -3.72
C THR A 219 -15.59 0.45 -3.46
N ILE A 220 -15.96 -0.26 -4.54
CA ILE A 220 -16.13 -1.71 -4.51
C ILE A 220 -14.82 -2.42 -4.11
N ASP A 221 -13.67 -1.91 -4.58
CA ASP A 221 -12.36 -2.48 -4.25
C ASP A 221 -12.06 -2.39 -2.75
N GLU A 222 -12.47 -1.29 -2.08
CA GLU A 222 -12.35 -1.16 -0.63
C GLU A 222 -13.22 -2.18 0.10
N ARG A 223 -14.49 -2.36 -0.32
CA ARG A 223 -15.39 -3.37 0.24
C ARG A 223 -14.81 -4.77 0.08
N ASP A 224 -14.37 -5.12 -1.13
CA ASP A 224 -13.85 -6.45 -1.44
C ASP A 224 -12.55 -6.72 -0.68
N PHE A 225 -11.69 -5.71 -0.52
CA PHE A 225 -10.51 -5.81 0.34
C PHE A 225 -10.88 -6.14 1.79
N VAL A 226 -11.83 -5.40 2.39
CA VAL A 226 -12.24 -5.67 3.77
C VAL A 226 -12.83 -7.07 3.89
N ALA A 227 -13.73 -7.43 2.97
CA ALA A 227 -14.42 -8.72 2.99
C ALA A 227 -13.46 -9.91 2.84
N ASN A 228 -12.51 -9.83 1.89
CA ASN A 228 -11.54 -10.89 1.64
C ASN A 228 -10.48 -10.98 2.75
N THR A 229 -10.06 -9.84 3.31
CA THR A 229 -9.16 -9.83 4.47
C THR A 229 -9.85 -10.42 5.69
N GLY A 230 -11.14 -10.14 5.89
CA GLY A 230 -11.96 -10.77 6.92
C GLY A 230 -11.97 -12.29 6.81
N ILE A 231 -12.17 -12.86 5.60
CA ILE A 231 -12.08 -14.32 5.38
C ILE A 231 -10.70 -14.85 5.80
N ALA A 232 -9.62 -14.16 5.42
CA ALA A 232 -8.27 -14.58 5.77
C ALA A 232 -8.03 -14.58 7.29
N LEU A 233 -8.55 -13.58 8.00
CA LEU A 233 -8.45 -13.47 9.46
C LEU A 233 -9.26 -14.54 10.20
N LEU A 234 -10.44 -14.90 9.70
CA LEU A 234 -11.29 -15.94 10.28
C LEU A 234 -10.76 -17.36 10.00
N GLY A 235 -10.04 -17.53 8.89
CA GLY A 235 -9.51 -18.80 8.44
C GLY A 235 -10.46 -19.56 7.52
N GLN A 236 -9.87 -20.44 6.69
CA GLN A 236 -10.60 -21.17 5.63
C GLN A 236 -11.69 -22.10 6.17
N ASP A 237 -11.58 -22.52 7.43
CA ASP A 237 -12.51 -23.44 8.08
C ASP A 237 -13.57 -22.74 8.95
N TYR A 238 -13.68 -21.42 8.93
CA TYR A 238 -14.69 -20.74 9.73
C TYR A 238 -16.11 -21.20 9.31
N PRO A 239 -16.91 -21.82 10.21
CA PRO A 239 -18.13 -22.53 9.84
C PRO A 239 -19.38 -21.65 9.76
N GLU A 240 -19.27 -20.37 10.14
CA GLU A 240 -20.40 -19.45 10.24
C GLU A 240 -20.24 -18.25 9.30
N TYR A 241 -21.28 -17.43 9.20
CA TYR A 241 -21.10 -16.06 8.72
C TYR A 241 -20.52 -15.21 9.86
N ALA A 242 -19.79 -14.17 9.52
CA ALA A 242 -19.38 -13.16 10.48
C ALA A 242 -19.76 -11.77 9.98
N GLY A 243 -20.01 -10.86 10.90
CA GLY A 243 -20.15 -9.45 10.58
C GLY A 243 -18.90 -8.67 10.97
N PHE A 244 -18.54 -7.69 10.15
CA PHE A 244 -17.43 -6.79 10.41
C PHE A 244 -17.93 -5.34 10.44
N TRP A 245 -17.62 -4.61 11.50
CA TRP A 245 -18.03 -3.21 11.61
C TRP A 245 -17.30 -2.33 10.61
N VAL A 246 -18.08 -1.44 9.99
CA VAL A 246 -17.59 -0.34 9.15
C VAL A 246 -18.28 0.95 9.61
N SER A 247 -17.86 2.08 9.06
CA SER A 247 -18.45 3.38 9.38
C SER A 247 -19.94 3.41 9.00
N GLY A 248 -20.76 3.93 9.89
CA GLY A 248 -22.18 4.16 9.64
C GLY A 248 -23.00 4.01 10.92
N THR A 249 -23.54 5.11 11.43
CA THR A 249 -24.50 5.14 12.54
C THR A 249 -25.76 5.84 12.07
N ARG A 250 -26.92 5.23 12.29
CA ARG A 250 -28.20 5.77 11.84
C ARG A 250 -28.42 7.13 12.49
N LYS A 251 -28.90 8.08 11.70
CA LYS A 251 -29.22 9.41 12.18
C LYS A 251 -30.40 9.37 13.15
N PRO A 252 -30.40 10.14 14.26
CA PRO A 252 -31.50 10.20 15.22
C PRO A 252 -32.88 10.36 14.58
N GLU A 253 -33.01 11.29 13.64
CA GLU A 253 -34.27 11.56 12.93
C GLU A 253 -34.78 10.38 12.08
N CYS A 254 -33.92 9.40 11.76
CA CYS A 254 -34.29 8.20 11.03
C CYS A 254 -34.68 7.01 11.93
N TYR A 255 -34.70 7.20 13.25
CA TYR A 255 -35.22 6.18 14.19
C TYR A 255 -36.10 6.72 15.32
N THR A 256 -36.38 8.02 15.33
CA THR A 256 -37.40 8.62 16.21
C THR A 256 -38.79 8.58 15.60
N ASP A 257 -39.84 8.70 16.41
CA ASP A 257 -41.24 8.77 15.93
C ASP A 257 -41.42 9.84 14.85
N GLY A 258 -42.10 9.47 13.75
CA GLY A 258 -42.31 10.36 12.60
C GLY A 258 -41.18 10.35 11.56
N TRP A 259 -40.20 9.45 11.70
CA TRP A 259 -39.12 9.26 10.73
C TRP A 259 -39.63 9.01 9.29
N GLU A 260 -40.84 8.46 9.14
CA GLU A 260 -41.50 8.21 7.84
C GLU A 260 -41.70 9.49 7.01
N GLY A 261 -41.70 10.65 7.67
CA GLY A 261 -41.76 11.96 7.00
C GLY A 261 -40.50 12.33 6.23
N TYR A 262 -39.36 11.66 6.49
CA TYR A 262 -38.09 11.92 5.83
C TYR A 262 -37.85 10.88 4.73
N SER A 263 -37.91 11.32 3.46
CA SER A 263 -37.77 10.42 2.31
C SER A 263 -36.46 9.63 2.31
N TYR A 264 -35.36 10.26 2.76
CA TYR A 264 -34.04 9.61 2.82
C TYR A 264 -33.88 8.62 3.97
N CYS A 265 -34.80 8.60 4.94
CA CYS A 265 -34.82 7.59 5.99
C CYS A 265 -35.50 6.29 5.53
N THR A 266 -36.07 6.22 4.32
CA THR A 266 -36.73 5.02 3.77
C THR A 266 -35.85 4.28 2.75
N GLY A 267 -36.05 2.96 2.62
CA GLY A 267 -35.37 2.12 1.64
C GLY A 267 -33.85 2.03 1.82
N THR A 268 -33.13 1.93 0.71
CA THR A 268 -31.68 1.63 0.68
C THR A 268 -30.79 2.88 0.74
N SER A 269 -31.34 4.05 1.09
CA SER A 269 -30.61 5.31 1.07
C SER A 269 -29.55 5.36 2.18
N LEU A 270 -28.27 5.48 1.84
CA LEU A 270 -27.20 5.61 2.83
C LEU A 270 -27.21 6.97 3.55
N GLN A 271 -27.98 7.94 3.08
CA GLN A 271 -28.15 9.24 3.76
C GLN A 271 -28.85 9.14 5.12
N GLN A 272 -29.46 7.98 5.42
CA GLN A 272 -30.04 7.69 6.74
C GLN A 272 -28.97 7.43 7.82
N PHE A 273 -27.69 7.36 7.45
CA PHE A 273 -26.56 7.15 8.37
C PHE A 273 -25.58 8.33 8.32
N ASP A 274 -24.93 8.57 9.46
CA ASP A 274 -23.73 9.40 9.61
C ASP A 274 -22.49 8.51 9.57
N PHE A 275 -21.45 8.99 8.90
CA PHE A 275 -20.19 8.29 8.74
C PHE A 275 -19.11 9.03 9.53
N THR A 276 -18.37 8.26 10.35
CA THR A 276 -17.19 8.78 11.06
C THR A 276 -16.02 9.06 10.12
N ASP A 277 -15.95 8.37 8.97
CA ASP A 277 -15.05 8.67 7.86
C ASP A 277 -15.51 9.93 7.10
N GLY A 278 -14.89 11.06 7.41
CA GLY A 278 -15.21 12.36 6.82
C GLY A 278 -14.67 12.59 5.41
N TYR A 279 -13.97 11.62 4.80
CA TYR A 279 -13.36 11.78 3.48
C TYR A 279 -14.15 11.15 2.34
N LEU A 280 -15.28 10.51 2.66
CA LEU A 280 -16.18 9.93 1.67
C LEU A 280 -16.84 11.02 0.81
N THR A 281 -16.74 10.86 -0.50
CA THR A 281 -17.44 11.65 -1.52
C THR A 281 -18.63 10.89 -2.11
N ASN A 282 -18.61 9.56 -1.99
CA ASN A 282 -19.68 8.68 -2.40
C ASN A 282 -19.66 7.38 -1.56
N TYR A 283 -20.56 6.45 -1.87
CA TYR A 283 -20.77 5.23 -1.10
C TYR A 283 -20.82 3.97 -1.96
N ALA A 284 -20.09 3.92 -3.09
CA ALA A 284 -20.21 2.81 -4.03
C ALA A 284 -19.73 1.45 -3.44
N GLY A 285 -18.91 1.48 -2.39
CA GLY A 285 -18.53 0.28 -1.64
C GLY A 285 -19.63 -0.26 -0.72
N PHE A 286 -20.67 0.51 -0.41
CA PHE A 286 -21.81 0.04 0.35
C PHE A 286 -22.88 -0.54 -0.57
N THR A 287 -22.86 -1.86 -0.73
CA THR A 287 -23.94 -2.60 -1.39
C THR A 287 -24.76 -3.30 -0.31
N TRP A 288 -26.01 -2.89 -0.13
CA TRP A 288 -26.90 -3.53 0.84
C TRP A 288 -27.17 -4.98 0.46
N ASP A 289 -27.29 -5.81 1.49
CA ASP A 289 -27.80 -7.15 1.34
C ASP A 289 -29.29 -7.15 0.96
N TRP A 290 -29.80 -8.31 0.54
CA TRP A 290 -31.20 -8.44 0.19
C TRP A 290 -32.11 -8.01 1.35
N GLN A 291 -33.04 -7.10 1.06
CA GLN A 291 -33.98 -6.47 2.00
C GLN A 291 -33.36 -5.54 3.06
N GLN A 292 -32.07 -5.20 2.95
CA GLN A 292 -31.42 -4.26 3.87
C GLN A 292 -31.35 -2.82 3.35
N PRO A 293 -31.27 -1.81 4.24
CA PRO A 293 -31.37 -1.91 5.70
C PRO A 293 -32.83 -2.03 6.18
N ASP A 294 -33.08 -2.86 7.18
CA ASP A 294 -34.42 -3.26 7.64
C ASP A 294 -34.80 -2.72 9.03
N ARG A 295 -33.85 -2.14 9.76
CA ARG A 295 -34.00 -1.53 11.11
C ARG A 295 -34.36 -2.51 12.22
N ASN A 296 -34.38 -3.81 11.92
CA ASN A 296 -34.84 -4.87 12.80
C ASN A 296 -36.23 -4.59 13.41
N LEU A 297 -37.26 -4.56 12.57
CA LEU A 297 -38.66 -4.21 12.94
C LEU A 297 -39.26 -5.02 14.12
N ASN A 298 -38.70 -6.20 14.41
CA ASN A 298 -39.21 -7.12 15.45
C ASN A 298 -38.29 -7.21 16.69
N GLY A 299 -37.29 -6.34 16.80
CA GLY A 299 -36.29 -6.37 17.87
C GLY A 299 -35.72 -5.00 18.20
N PRO A 300 -34.57 -4.94 18.90
CA PRO A 300 -33.84 -3.69 19.12
C PRO A 300 -33.46 -3.07 17.78
N TRP A 301 -33.52 -1.75 17.69
CA TRP A 301 -33.21 -1.03 16.46
C TRP A 301 -31.80 -1.30 15.97
N ALA A 302 -31.71 -1.69 14.69
CA ALA A 302 -30.46 -1.84 13.99
C ALA A 302 -29.99 -0.47 13.47
N ASN A 303 -29.00 0.10 14.17
CA ASN A 303 -28.56 1.48 13.98
C ASN A 303 -27.10 1.61 13.54
N CYS A 304 -26.36 0.52 13.42
CA CYS A 304 -24.96 0.55 12.99
C CYS A 304 -24.75 -0.29 11.73
N ILE A 305 -23.81 0.10 10.87
CA ILE A 305 -23.53 -0.67 9.64
C ILE A 305 -22.44 -1.71 9.88
N GLN A 306 -22.72 -2.94 9.46
CA GLN A 306 -21.73 -4.01 9.35
C GLN A 306 -21.69 -4.54 7.91
N ILE A 307 -20.61 -5.22 7.53
CA ILE A 307 -20.56 -6.01 6.29
C ILE A 307 -20.37 -7.49 6.57
N TRP A 308 -21.06 -8.30 5.78
CA TRP A 308 -21.04 -9.74 5.89
C TRP A 308 -19.75 -10.36 5.34
N ILE A 309 -19.09 -11.15 6.15
CA ILE A 309 -17.98 -12.02 5.76
C ILE A 309 -18.53 -13.43 5.54
N ARG A 310 -18.51 -13.87 4.27
CA ARG A 310 -19.08 -15.15 3.83
C ARG A 310 -18.04 -15.98 3.09
N ASN A 311 -17.73 -17.16 3.63
CA ASN A 311 -16.77 -18.07 3.04
C ASN A 311 -17.39 -18.89 1.90
N GLN A 312 -17.35 -18.33 0.69
CA GLN A 312 -17.89 -18.96 -0.53
C GLN A 312 -17.16 -20.26 -0.92
N ALA A 313 -15.87 -20.38 -0.61
CA ALA A 313 -15.13 -21.61 -0.89
C ALA A 313 -15.66 -22.78 -0.04
N LYS A 314 -16.00 -22.52 1.23
CA LYS A 314 -16.55 -23.54 2.13
C LYS A 314 -18.04 -23.81 1.92
N PHE A 315 -18.81 -22.79 1.53
CA PHE A 315 -20.27 -22.87 1.37
C PHE A 315 -20.73 -22.52 -0.06
N PRO A 316 -20.24 -23.21 -1.10
CA PRO A 316 -20.47 -22.83 -2.49
C PRO A 316 -21.95 -22.86 -2.93
N GLN A 317 -22.79 -23.62 -2.21
CA GLN A 317 -24.22 -23.77 -2.47
C GLN A 317 -25.10 -22.63 -1.90
N TYR A 318 -24.51 -21.64 -1.22
CA TYR A 318 -25.27 -20.52 -0.67
C TYR A 318 -25.72 -19.52 -1.76
N TYR A 319 -26.77 -18.75 -1.49
CA TYR A 319 -27.42 -17.84 -2.44
C TYR A 319 -26.65 -16.52 -2.65
N TYR A 320 -25.42 -16.58 -3.16
CA TYR A 320 -24.54 -15.42 -3.34
C TYR A 320 -25.02 -14.38 -4.35
N THR A 321 -26.04 -14.69 -5.16
CA THR A 321 -26.67 -13.70 -6.06
C THR A 321 -27.45 -12.64 -5.30
N LEU A 322 -27.91 -12.95 -4.10
CA LEU A 322 -28.60 -12.03 -3.19
C LEU A 322 -27.71 -11.64 -2.02
N PHE A 323 -26.97 -12.62 -1.49
CA PHE A 323 -26.17 -12.50 -0.27
C PHE A 323 -24.67 -12.56 -0.57
N ALA A 324 -24.18 -11.63 -1.39
CA ALA A 324 -22.78 -11.58 -1.77
C ALA A 324 -21.87 -11.33 -0.54
N ASN A 325 -20.61 -11.76 -0.64
CA ASN A 325 -19.60 -11.42 0.37
C ASN A 325 -19.34 -9.91 0.36
N GLY A 326 -19.21 -9.30 1.53
CA GLY A 326 -19.01 -7.86 1.68
C GLY A 326 -20.29 -7.01 1.59
N ASN A 327 -21.46 -7.62 1.34
CA ASN A 327 -22.72 -6.87 1.39
C ASN A 327 -22.97 -6.32 2.80
N ALA A 328 -23.51 -5.10 2.85
CA ALA A 328 -23.80 -4.37 4.07
C ALA A 328 -25.16 -4.76 4.66
N ASP A 329 -25.24 -4.63 5.98
CA ASP A 329 -26.44 -4.79 6.78
C ASP A 329 -26.45 -3.73 7.87
N ASP A 330 -27.62 -3.39 8.37
CA ASP A 330 -27.72 -2.70 9.64
C ASP A 330 -27.83 -3.70 10.78
N ALA A 331 -27.12 -3.44 11.86
CA ALA A 331 -27.07 -4.28 13.05
C ALA A 331 -27.29 -3.44 14.31
N VAL A 332 -27.70 -4.12 15.38
CA VAL A 332 -27.77 -3.52 16.71
C VAL A 332 -26.34 -3.27 17.19
N CYS A 333 -26.03 -2.01 17.49
CA CYS A 333 -24.67 -1.54 17.76
C CYS A 333 -23.96 -2.23 18.94
N ASP A 334 -24.73 -2.54 19.99
CA ASP A 334 -24.22 -3.05 21.26
C ASP A 334 -24.33 -4.59 21.39
N VAL A 335 -24.68 -5.28 20.31
CA VAL A 335 -24.81 -6.75 20.28
C VAL A 335 -23.65 -7.34 19.49
N VAL A 336 -22.97 -8.30 20.11
CA VAL A 336 -21.78 -8.95 19.54
C VAL A 336 -22.05 -10.38 19.08
N ASP A 337 -23.06 -11.02 19.67
CA ASP A 337 -23.47 -12.40 19.40
C ASP A 337 -24.93 -12.44 18.95
N TYR A 338 -25.16 -12.92 17.73
CA TYR A 338 -26.48 -13.26 17.22
C TYR A 338 -26.61 -14.78 17.13
N GLN A 339 -27.84 -15.29 17.05
CA GLN A 339 -28.08 -16.74 17.01
C GLN A 339 -27.40 -17.45 15.83
N ASN A 340 -27.14 -16.73 14.73
CA ASN A 340 -26.65 -17.32 13.47
C ASN A 340 -25.28 -16.77 13.03
N TYR A 341 -24.74 -15.76 13.72
CA TYR A 341 -23.48 -15.12 13.37
C TYR A 341 -22.94 -14.27 14.53
N HIS A 342 -21.67 -13.88 14.42
CA HIS A 342 -20.97 -13.06 15.40
C HIS A 342 -20.29 -11.87 14.73
N LEU A 343 -20.11 -10.77 15.48
CA LEU A 343 -19.42 -9.57 15.02
C LEU A 343 -17.92 -9.71 15.30
N ARG A 344 -17.21 -10.39 14.39
CA ARG A 344 -15.85 -10.91 14.60
C ARG A 344 -14.73 -9.92 14.30
N GLY A 345 -15.05 -8.74 13.79
CA GLY A 345 -14.03 -7.77 13.41
C GLY A 345 -14.58 -6.43 12.97
N PHE A 346 -13.68 -5.60 12.46
CA PHE A 346 -13.95 -4.25 12.01
C PHE A 346 -12.85 -3.76 11.07
N ALA A 347 -13.12 -2.68 10.33
CA ALA A 347 -12.14 -2.03 9.48
C ALA A 347 -11.93 -0.57 9.89
N CYS A 348 -10.68 -0.20 10.08
CA CYS A 348 -10.26 1.16 10.41
C CYS A 348 -9.74 1.88 9.17
N GLY A 349 -9.98 3.19 9.11
CA GLY A 349 -9.64 4.08 8.01
C GLY A 349 -8.96 5.36 8.49
N LYS A 350 -7.92 5.80 7.79
CA LYS A 350 -7.29 7.12 7.97
C LYS A 350 -6.64 7.61 6.67
N ILE A 351 -6.31 8.89 6.60
CA ILE A 351 -5.49 9.42 5.50
C ILE A 351 -4.01 9.11 5.76
N PRO A 352 -3.18 8.95 4.71
CA PRO A 352 -1.74 8.86 4.88
C PRO A 352 -1.21 10.23 5.31
N GLU A 353 -0.46 10.27 6.40
CA GLU A 353 0.12 11.49 6.95
C GLU A 353 1.63 11.36 7.05
N VAL A 354 2.33 12.47 6.83
CA VAL A 354 3.74 12.62 7.21
C VAL A 354 3.75 13.23 8.61
N PRO A 355 4.17 12.51 9.66
CA PRO A 355 4.11 13.01 11.03
C PRO A 355 4.86 14.34 11.18
N MET A 356 4.30 15.25 11.96
CA MET A 356 4.93 16.54 12.28
C MET A 356 6.28 16.30 12.97
N GLY A 357 7.37 16.80 12.39
CA GLY A 357 8.75 16.58 12.89
C GLY A 357 9.43 15.30 12.38
N ALA A 358 8.78 14.50 11.53
CA ALA A 358 9.48 13.55 10.64
C ALA A 358 10.20 14.26 9.46
N ILE A 359 10.14 15.59 9.49
CA ILE A 359 10.55 16.57 8.51
C ILE A 359 11.56 17.49 9.17
#